data_AF-A0A2P8HHS3-F1
#
_entry.id   AF-A0A2P8HHS3-F1
#
_cell.length_a   1.000
_cell.length_b   1.000
_cell.length_c   1.000
_cell.angle_alpha   90.00
_cell.angle_beta   90.00
_cell.angle_gamma   90.00
#
_symmetry.space_group_name_H-M   'P 1'
#
loop_
_entity.id
_entity.type
_entity.pdbx_description
1 polymer ?
#
loop_
_entity_poly.entity_id
_entity_poly.type
_entity_poly.pdbx_seq_one_letter_code
_entity_poly.pdbx_strand_id
1 'polypeptide(L)' 'MWMLITFWVITLVMIVVTIKYKKPVFLLVPFGLLFGMLLVQIAMVPMPFWDTVEFIFNLR' A
#
# COMPACT_ATOMS: atom_id res chain seq x y z
N MET A 1 7.29 11.44 -8.20
CA MET A 1 7.04 10.99 -9.59
C MET A 1 7.51 9.55 -9.83
N TRP A 2 8.79 9.24 -9.60
CA TRP A 2 9.37 7.90 -9.81
C TRP A 2 8.60 6.74 -9.12
N MET A 3 8.22 6.93 -7.86
CA MET A 3 7.47 5.92 -7.09
C MET A 3 6.15 5.52 -7.76
N LEU A 4 5.43 6.49 -8.34
CA LEU A 4 4.16 6.25 -9.03
C LEU A 4 4.39 5.46 -10.31
N ILE A 5 5.41 5.82 -11.08
CA ILE A 5 5.77 5.13 -12.33
C ILE A 5 6.13 3.67 -12.04
N THR A 6 6.93 3.41 -11.01
CA THR A 6 7.28 2.04 -10.59
C THR A 6 6.03 1.23 -10.19
N PHE A 7 5.11 1.84 -9.45
CA PHE A 7 3.84 1.20 -9.08
C PHE A 7 2.99 0.82 -10.31
N TRP A 8 2.86 1.72 -11.29
CA TRP A 8 2.13 1.45 -12.53
C TRP A 8 2.77 0.33 -13.36
N VAL A 9 4.09 0.31 -13.46
CA VAL A 9 4.83 -0.76 -14.17
C VAL A 9 4.59 -2.11 -13.49
N ILE A 10 4.71 -2.18 -12.16
CA ILE A 10 4.47 -3.41 -11.41
C ILE A 10 3.02 -3.87 -11.60
N THR A 11 2.06 -2.95 -11.54
CA THR A 11 0.63 -3.26 -11.71
C THR A 11 0.36 -3.85 -13.10
N LEU A 12 0.89 -3.23 -14.17
CA LEU A 12 0.78 -3.76 -15.54
C LEU A 12 1.39 -5.16 -15.67
N VAL A 13 2.59 -5.38 -15.11
CA VAL A 13 3.25 -6.69 -15.10
C VAL A 13 2.36 -7.72 -14.38
N MET A 14 1.78 -7.36 -13.23
CA MET A 14 0.92 -8.28 -12.47
C MET A 14 -0.37 -8.62 -13.21
N ILE A 15 -0.95 -7.69 -13.99
CA ILE A 15 -2.09 -7.98 -14.86
C ILE A 15 -1.69 -9.01 -15.92
N VAL A 16 -0.56 -8.81 -16.61
CA VAL A 16 -0.08 -9.75 -17.66
C VAL A 16 0.21 -11.12 -17.05
N VAL A 17 0.86 -11.18 -15.89
CA VAL A 17 1.14 -12.42 -15.16
C VAL A 17 -0.16 -13.09 -14.72
N THR A 18 -1.13 -12.35 -14.22
CA THR A 18 -2.46 -12.87 -13.83
C THR A 18 -3.13 -13.57 -15.02
N ILE A 19 -3.15 -12.93 -16.18
CA ILE A 19 -3.75 -13.48 -17.39
C ILE A 19 -2.98 -14.73 -17.85
N LYS A 20 -1.64 -14.65 -17.88
CA LYS A 20 -0.77 -15.75 -18.34
C LYS A 20 -0.90 -17.01 -17.48
N TYR A 21 -0.91 -16.85 -16.16
CA TYR A 21 -0.94 -17.98 -15.22
C TYR A 21 -2.36 -18.33 -14.75
N LYS A 22 -3.38 -17.57 -15.15
CA LYS A 22 -4.79 -17.71 -14.74
C LYS A 22 -4.99 -17.76 -13.21
N LYS A 23 -4.06 -17.16 -12.44
CA LYS A 23 -4.15 -17.10 -10.98
C LYS A 23 -4.50 -15.66 -10.57
N PRO A 24 -5.74 -15.38 -10.15
CA PRO A 24 -6.16 -14.03 -9.75
C PRO A 24 -5.41 -13.51 -8.53
N VAL A 25 -4.78 -14.41 -7.76
CA VAL A 25 -3.92 -14.08 -6.60
C VAL A 25 -2.81 -13.09 -6.97
N PHE A 26 -2.31 -13.09 -8.20
CA PHE A 26 -1.29 -12.12 -8.63
C PHE A 26 -1.78 -10.66 -8.64
N LEU A 27 -3.09 -10.42 -8.75
CA LEU A 27 -3.65 -9.08 -8.60
C LEU A 27 -3.59 -8.57 -7.15
N LEU A 28 -3.42 -9.43 -6.15
CA LEU A 28 -3.24 -9.00 -4.76
C LEU A 28 -1.87 -8.36 -4.50
N VAL A 29 -0.88 -8.59 -5.38
CA VAL A 29 0.46 -8.01 -5.24
C VAL A 29 0.45 -6.48 -5.22
N PRO A 30 -0.19 -5.77 -6.16
CA PRO A 30 -0.30 -4.31 -6.10
C PRO A 30 -1.08 -3.81 -4.87
N PHE A 31 -2.11 -4.54 -4.41
CA PHE A 31 -2.80 -4.20 -3.15
C PHE A 31 -1.91 -4.39 -1.92
N GLY A 32 -1.13 -5.47 -1.88
CA GLY A 32 -0.15 -5.72 -0.83
C GLY A 32 0.96 -4.66 -0.79
N LEU A 33 1.40 -4.18 -1.96
CA LEU A 33 2.33 -3.06 -2.07
C LEU A 33 1.75 -1.78 -1.49
N LEU A 34 0.51 -1.43 -1.83
CA LEU A 34 -0.18 -0.26 -1.26
C LEU A 34 -0.32 -0.39 0.25
N PHE A 35 -0.74 -1.55 0.74
CA PHE A 35 -0.89 -1.79 2.17
C PHE A 35 0.44 -1.71 2.93
N GLY A 36 1.50 -2.29 2.37
CA GLY A 36 2.86 -2.21 2.93
C GLY A 36 3.37 -0.77 2.97
N MET A 37 3.15 0.02 1.92
CA MET A 37 3.51 1.44 1.92
C MET A 37 2.74 2.23 2.98
N LEU A 38 1.46 1.90 3.19
CA LEU A 38 0.62 2.51 4.21
C LEU A 38 1.17 2.21 5.61
N LEU A 39 1.54 0.96 5.90
CA LEU A 39 2.16 0.58 7.17
C LEU A 39 3.50 1.31 7.40
N VAL A 40 4.35 1.39 6.37
CA VAL A 40 5.62 2.12 6.45
C VAL A 40 5.37 3.60 6.74
N GLN A 41 4.39 4.22 6.09
CA GLN A 41 4.03 5.62 6.36
C GLN A 41 3.54 5.83 7.79
N ILE A 42 2.68 4.94 8.31
CA ILE A 42 2.23 4.99 9.70
C ILE A 42 3.43 4.88 10.66
N ALA A 43 4.36 3.96 10.39
CA ALA A 43 5.55 3.77 11.21
C ALA A 43 6.54 4.95 11.13
N MET A 44 6.51 5.74 10.06
CA MET A 44 7.33 6.94 9.89
C MET A 44 6.74 8.20 10.54
N VAL A 45 5.51 8.14 11.07
CA VAL A 45 4.93 9.27 11.80
C VAL A 45 5.69 9.45 13.13
N PRO A 46 6.18 10.67 13.44
CA PRO A 46 6.98 10.91 14.64
C PRO A 46 6.19 10.78 15.95
N MET A 47 4.85 10.87 15.89
CA MET A 47 3.96 10.58 17.00
C MET A 47 3.40 9.15 16.90
N PRO A 48 3.17 8.46 18.02
CA PRO A 48 2.42 7.22 18.03
C PRO A 48 1.07 7.38 17.32
N PHE A 49 0.69 6.39 16.51
CA PHE A 49 -0.59 6.40 15.79
C PHE A 49 -1.78 6.63 16.74
N TRP A 50 -1.74 6.04 17.93
CA TRP A 50 -2.78 6.19 18.95
C TRP A 50 -2.91 7.62 19.46
N ASP A 51 -1.81 8.29 19.76
CA ASP A 51 -1.80 9.70 20.17
C ASP A 51 -2.42 10.60 19.08
N THR A 52 -2.19 10.26 17.80
CA THR A 52 -2.76 10.99 16.67
C THR A 52 -4.27 10.76 16.55
N VAL A 53 -4.75 9.53 16.76
CA VAL A 53 -6.17 9.21 16.78
C VAL A 53 -6.86 9.92 17.96
N GLU A 54 -6.29 9.85 19.15
CA GLU A 54 -6.80 10.53 20.34
C GLU A 54 -6.87 12.06 20.15
N PHE A 55 -5.86 12.65 19.51
CA PHE A 55 -5.85 14.08 19.17
C PHE A 55 -6.95 14.46 18.16
N ILE A 56 -7.07 13.72 17.05
CA ILE A 56 -8.06 14.01 16.00
C ILE A 56 -9.49 13.88 16.52
N PHE A 57 -9.75 12.83 17.29
CA PHE A 57 -11.09 12.52 17.77
C PHE A 57 -11.37 13.08 19.17
N ASN A 58 -10.42 13.81 19.76
CA ASN A 58 -10.51 14.44 21.08
C ASN A 58 -11.02 13.48 22.18
N LEU A 59 -10.48 12.26 22.22
CA LEU A 59 -10.86 11.21 23.21
C LEU A 59 -10.23 11.42 24.61
N ARG A 60 -9.85 12.66 24.95
CA ARG A 60 -9.20 12.96 26.23
C ARG A 60 -10.18 12.91 27.41
#